data_AF-A0A2G1UMA5-F1
#
_entry.id   AF-A0A2G1UMA5-F1
#
_cell.length_a   1.000
_cell.length_b   1.000
_cell.length_c   1.000
_cell.angle_alpha   90.00
_cell.angle_beta   90.00
_cell.angle_gamma   90.00
#
_symmetry.space_group_name_H-M   'P 1'
#
loop_
_entity.id
_entity.type
_entity.pdbx_description
1 polymer ?
#
loop_
_entity_poly.entity_id
_entity_poly.type
_entity_poly.pdbx_seq_one_letter_code
_entity_poly.pdbx_strand_id
1 'polypeptide(L)'
;MMRNFFARTRAGITGAAFGVAVLAATPAAAVTAVQDLKYGAILFEFYQQNYFEALVEYAWAEDQGGIVNHGTYPELLKGGVSLSYGLDAQAEDIFTRVAEGNVSEEARNRAWFYLGKMQYLRGDAVRAARNLANVRGALPEDVDAEYRYLAALVNVKLGYYEAGQAVADSFDDDSPFAPYFYFNLGIAFGGQQQPDRAIAALERAVSFEDENAELRRLADRARMALSYLYAGREDMANSRLQLSRVRTSGAYSNRGLLGASWLAVNEGAFRDALGPLDTLATRSIALPEVQEALLLRPHVYEQLGLNGRAAQGFIDADGKFREALKWLATARDSLQGADIMELFVQNLDQVLGESDWFGRAPSVSVNHLSPFLVELMSDHSFQSVLKDLRDLYAIRNNLEGWKARQDDFDVILAARTGSLDGESHSQSLSRLGRQVDEARQRHAALTARAARLSGDDRQQLQWLLDELAFDIRRGEGMLESLRGSGQSLGSARFEADVVRMMAAVDDNVARTDALIAHLEDVMLTLVSTELDIHEQRLKHYQVEAQLAKVRILDRSLLELDGSEVNPDANSEFNPEAAPAKAPAAEAVTSANHGDDAAKGEGDHAI
;
A
#
# COMPACT_ATOMS: atom_id res chain seq x y z
N MET A 1 9.82 -9.97 19.15
CA MET A 1 10.34 -11.19 19.83
C MET A 1 10.90 -12.10 18.79
N MET A 2 12.03 -11.72 18.19
CA MET A 2 12.39 -12.22 16.85
C MET A 2 13.84 -12.70 16.69
N ARG A 3 14.36 -13.50 17.63
CA ARG A 3 15.56 -14.34 17.37
C ARG A 3 15.42 -15.84 17.60
N ASN A 4 14.30 -16.33 18.10
CA ASN A 4 14.18 -17.75 18.45
C ASN A 4 13.10 -18.49 17.67
N PHE A 5 13.10 -18.38 16.33
CA PHE A 5 12.24 -19.21 15.49
C PHE A 5 12.86 -19.61 14.14
N PHE A 6 14.13 -20.04 14.15
CA PHE A 6 14.69 -20.85 13.06
C PHE A 6 14.90 -22.30 13.51
N ALA A 7 13.79 -23.03 13.64
CA ALA A 7 13.77 -24.47 13.46
C ALA A 7 12.32 -24.91 13.17
N ARG A 8 12.08 -25.32 11.92
CA ARG A 8 10.85 -25.92 11.37
C ARG A 8 9.67 -24.96 11.14
N THR A 9 9.57 -24.42 9.92
CA THR A 9 8.47 -24.67 8.95
C THR A 9 8.71 -23.86 7.68
N ARG A 10 8.63 -24.53 6.52
CA ARG A 10 8.44 -23.88 5.21
C ARG A 10 6.98 -23.45 5.13
N ALA A 11 6.72 -22.14 5.04
CA ALA A 11 5.50 -21.46 4.56
C ALA A 11 5.70 -19.97 4.95
N GLY A 12 5.78 -19.02 4.02
CA GLY A 12 4.64 -18.58 3.22
C GLY A 12 4.20 -17.22 3.75
N ILE A 13 4.95 -16.17 3.39
CA ILE A 13 4.55 -14.77 3.58
C ILE A 13 4.64 -14.13 2.20
N THR A 14 3.50 -13.88 1.57
CA THR A 14 3.37 -12.93 0.46
C THR A 14 2.09 -12.17 0.67
N GLY A 15 2.24 -10.87 0.90
CA GLY A 15 1.17 -9.91 1.02
C GLY A 15 0.52 -9.62 -0.34
N ALA A 16 -0.62 -8.94 -0.26
CA ALA A 16 -1.42 -8.52 -1.39
C ALA A 16 -0.59 -7.78 -2.45
N ALA A 17 -0.71 -8.27 -3.69
CA ALA A 17 -0.50 -7.66 -4.99
C ALA A 17 0.02 -6.20 -5.06
N PHE A 18 1.23 -5.94 -4.58
CA PHE A 18 2.26 -5.43 -5.46
C PHE A 18 3.00 -6.66 -5.97
N GLY A 19 2.90 -6.94 -7.26
CA GLY A 19 3.83 -7.87 -7.89
C GLY A 19 5.22 -7.24 -7.86
N VAL A 20 5.87 -7.26 -6.68
CA VAL A 20 7.34 -7.27 -6.60
C VAL A 20 7.78 -8.24 -7.67
N ALA A 21 8.73 -7.85 -8.51
CA ALA A 21 9.33 -8.76 -9.46
C ALA A 21 10.04 -9.88 -8.68
N VAL A 22 9.28 -10.86 -8.19
CA VAL A 22 9.79 -12.14 -7.80
C VAL A 22 10.08 -12.81 -9.13
N LEU A 23 11.27 -12.54 -9.66
CA LEU A 23 11.95 -13.52 -10.50
C LEU A 23 11.95 -14.80 -9.67
N ALA A 24 11.00 -15.69 -9.92
CA ALA A 24 11.02 -17.02 -9.35
C ALA A 24 12.27 -17.69 -9.92
N ALA A 25 13.35 -17.64 -9.16
CA ALA A 25 14.55 -18.38 -9.45
C ALA A 25 14.19 -19.86 -9.37
N THR A 26 14.28 -20.54 -10.52
CA THR A 26 14.47 -21.99 -10.53
C THR A 26 15.61 -22.33 -9.56
N PRO A 27 15.60 -23.52 -8.91
CA PRO A 27 16.83 -24.03 -8.34
C PRO A 27 17.80 -24.14 -9.52
N ALA A 28 18.78 -23.23 -9.54
CA ALA A 28 19.76 -23.13 -10.60
C ALA A 28 20.27 -24.53 -10.91
N ALA A 29 20.11 -24.95 -12.16
CA ALA A 29 20.91 -26.00 -12.72
C ALA A 29 22.37 -25.64 -12.40
N ALA A 30 22.97 -26.36 -11.44
CA ALA A 30 24.32 -26.23 -10.90
C ALA A 30 24.82 -24.79 -10.77
N VAL A 31 24.91 -24.25 -9.53
CA VAL A 31 25.61 -23.00 -9.16
C VAL A 31 26.70 -22.69 -10.20
N THR A 32 26.35 -21.86 -11.19
CA THR A 32 27.29 -21.42 -12.20
C THR A 32 28.29 -20.62 -11.40
N ALA A 33 29.54 -21.08 -11.37
CA ALA A 33 30.62 -20.41 -10.64
C ALA A 33 30.51 -18.91 -10.91
N VAL A 34 30.47 -18.07 -9.87
CA VAL A 34 30.40 -16.61 -10.01
C VAL A 34 31.59 -16.18 -10.86
N GLN A 35 31.35 -16.01 -12.16
CA GLN A 35 32.41 -15.70 -13.13
C GLN A 35 32.86 -14.25 -13.02
N ASP A 36 31.98 -13.41 -12.47
CA ASP A 36 32.23 -12.02 -12.11
C ASP A 36 31.75 -11.76 -10.68
N LEU A 37 32.69 -11.43 -9.79
CA LEU A 37 32.39 -11.15 -8.38
C LEU A 37 31.42 -9.95 -8.22
N LYS A 38 31.49 -8.97 -9.14
CA LYS A 38 30.62 -7.79 -9.11
C LYS A 38 29.16 -8.19 -9.32
N TYR A 39 28.92 -9.12 -10.24
CA TYR A 39 27.58 -9.67 -10.45
C TYR A 39 27.11 -10.51 -9.27
N GLY A 40 28.01 -11.25 -8.63
CA GLY A 40 27.72 -11.97 -7.38
C GLY A 40 27.22 -11.06 -6.25
N ALA A 41 27.87 -9.90 -6.06
CA ALA A 41 27.46 -8.90 -5.06
C ALA A 41 26.06 -8.33 -5.37
N ILE A 42 25.80 -7.98 -6.63
CA ILE A 42 24.47 -7.52 -7.08
C ILE A 42 23.39 -8.58 -6.79
N LEU A 43 23.67 -9.85 -7.12
CA LEU A 43 22.72 -10.93 -6.86
C LEU A 43 22.48 -11.14 -5.37
N PHE A 44 23.52 -10.99 -4.53
CA PHE A 44 23.40 -11.11 -3.08
C PHE A 44 22.44 -10.06 -2.50
N GLU A 45 22.53 -8.80 -2.93
CA GLU A 45 21.59 -7.75 -2.51
C GLU A 45 20.18 -7.97 -3.10
N PHE A 46 20.11 -8.34 -4.38
CA PHE A 46 18.84 -8.62 -5.05
C PHE A 46 18.02 -9.71 -4.35
N TYR A 47 18.65 -10.84 -3.99
CA TYR A 47 17.95 -11.95 -3.33
C TYR A 47 17.53 -11.63 -1.88
N GLN A 48 18.14 -10.61 -1.27
CA GLN A 48 17.71 -10.06 0.02
C GLN A 48 16.63 -8.98 -0.13
N GLN A 49 16.25 -8.64 -1.37
CA GLN A 49 15.31 -7.56 -1.71
C GLN A 49 15.84 -6.16 -1.35
N ASN A 50 17.16 -6.03 -1.21
CA ASN A 50 17.87 -4.76 -1.00
C ASN A 50 18.07 -4.07 -2.36
N TYR A 51 16.98 -3.62 -2.98
CA TYR A 51 17.00 -3.13 -4.36
C TYR A 51 17.82 -1.85 -4.53
N PHE A 52 17.83 -0.96 -3.53
CA PHE A 52 18.66 0.24 -3.56
C PHE A 52 20.14 -0.12 -3.57
N GLU A 53 20.56 -1.00 -2.66
CA GLU A 53 21.94 -1.48 -2.54
C GLU A 53 22.36 -2.21 -3.82
N ALA A 54 21.49 -3.02 -4.40
CA ALA A 54 21.75 -3.65 -5.70
C ALA A 54 22.00 -2.61 -6.81
N LEU A 55 21.27 -1.49 -6.84
CA LEU A 55 21.51 -0.40 -7.80
C LEU A 55 22.83 0.33 -7.54
N VAL A 56 23.21 0.50 -6.27
CA VAL A 56 24.53 1.05 -5.89
C VAL A 56 25.65 0.13 -6.39
N GLU A 57 25.52 -1.19 -6.19
CA GLU A 57 26.48 -2.18 -6.70
C GLU A 57 26.54 -2.19 -8.24
N TYR A 58 25.40 -2.01 -8.92
CA TYR A 58 25.38 -1.82 -10.38
C TYR A 58 26.16 -0.56 -10.81
N ALA A 59 25.89 0.58 -10.17
CA ALA A 59 26.57 1.83 -10.49
C ALA A 59 28.08 1.72 -10.26
N TRP A 60 28.50 1.08 -9.18
CA TRP A 60 29.90 0.78 -8.92
C TRP A 60 30.49 -0.18 -9.95
N ALA A 61 29.78 -1.25 -10.30
CA ALA A 61 30.26 -2.22 -11.29
C ALA A 61 30.48 -1.58 -12.67
N GLU A 62 29.61 -0.64 -13.07
CA GLU A 62 29.70 0.14 -14.31
C GLU A 62 30.93 1.06 -14.33
N ASP A 63 31.21 1.76 -13.23
CA ASP A 63 32.43 2.56 -13.06
C ASP A 63 33.70 1.69 -13.13
N GLN A 64 33.61 0.45 -12.64
CA GLN A 64 34.68 -0.55 -12.69
C GLN A 64 34.70 -1.38 -13.98
N GLY A 65 34.15 -0.86 -15.09
CA GLY A 65 34.22 -1.48 -16.43
C GLY A 65 33.09 -2.46 -16.77
N GLY A 66 31.99 -2.46 -16.01
CA GLY A 66 30.79 -3.24 -16.27
C GLY A 66 30.89 -4.73 -15.89
N ILE A 67 29.79 -5.46 -16.07
CA ILE A 67 29.69 -6.90 -15.75
C ILE A 67 30.11 -7.71 -16.97
N VAL A 68 30.98 -8.69 -16.79
CA VAL A 68 31.52 -9.52 -17.89
C VAL A 68 31.00 -10.95 -17.85
N ASN A 69 30.95 -11.62 -19.00
CA ASN A 69 30.61 -13.06 -19.15
C ASN A 69 29.19 -13.49 -18.75
N HIS A 70 28.24 -12.55 -18.57
CA HIS A 70 26.85 -12.85 -18.17
C HIS A 70 25.79 -12.51 -19.23
N GLY A 71 26.19 -12.09 -20.43
CA GLY A 71 25.27 -11.77 -21.53
C GLY A 71 24.31 -10.63 -21.17
N THR A 72 23.03 -10.76 -21.55
CA THR A 72 21.97 -9.75 -21.33
C THR A 72 21.30 -9.85 -19.95
N TYR A 73 21.51 -10.93 -19.21
CA TYR A 73 20.86 -11.15 -17.91
C TYR A 73 21.10 -10.02 -16.89
N PRO A 74 22.32 -9.46 -16.75
CA PRO A 74 22.54 -8.36 -15.83
C PRO A 74 21.75 -7.10 -16.18
N GLU A 75 21.54 -6.81 -17.47
CA GLU A 75 20.76 -5.66 -17.90
C GLU A 75 19.26 -5.87 -17.64
N LEU A 76 18.73 -7.06 -17.94
CA LEU A 76 17.35 -7.43 -17.57
C LEU A 76 17.11 -7.36 -16.06
N LEU A 77 18.06 -7.86 -15.27
CA LEU A 77 17.99 -7.78 -13.82
C LEU A 77 18.04 -6.34 -13.36
N LYS A 78 18.90 -5.49 -13.92
CA LYS A 78 18.94 -4.05 -13.61
C LYS A 78 17.59 -3.39 -13.90
N GLY A 79 16.94 -3.75 -15.01
CA GLY A 79 15.58 -3.29 -15.32
C GLY A 79 14.55 -3.73 -14.27
N GLY A 80 14.59 -5.00 -13.87
CA GLY A 80 13.71 -5.54 -12.82
C GLY A 80 13.95 -4.92 -11.44
N VAL A 81 15.21 -4.71 -11.06
CA VAL A 81 15.60 -4.02 -9.81
C VAL A 81 15.15 -2.57 -9.84
N SER A 82 15.36 -1.88 -10.96
CA SER A 82 14.92 -0.49 -11.17
C SER A 82 13.41 -0.39 -11.00
N LEU A 83 12.64 -1.28 -11.63
CA LEU A 83 11.18 -1.34 -11.49
C LEU A 83 10.74 -1.62 -10.06
N SER A 84 11.35 -2.61 -9.39
CA SER A 84 11.03 -2.94 -8.00
C SER A 84 11.33 -1.79 -7.03
N TYR A 85 12.37 -1.01 -7.29
CA TYR A 85 12.71 0.19 -6.53
C TYR A 85 11.83 1.40 -6.88
N GLY A 86 11.11 1.40 -8.01
CA GLY A 86 10.26 2.50 -8.46
C GLY A 86 10.91 3.45 -9.48
N LEU A 87 12.06 3.09 -10.04
CA LEU A 87 12.74 3.83 -11.12
C LEU A 87 12.16 3.47 -12.49
N ASP A 88 10.89 3.82 -12.64
CA ASP A 88 10.01 3.53 -13.77
C ASP A 88 10.59 3.94 -15.13
N ALA A 89 11.14 5.14 -15.23
CA ALA A 89 11.74 5.64 -16.48
C ALA A 89 13.03 4.88 -16.83
N GLN A 90 13.84 4.53 -15.82
CA GLN A 90 15.06 3.75 -16.03
C GLN A 90 14.74 2.32 -16.44
N ALA A 91 13.76 1.69 -15.78
CA ALA A 91 13.29 0.36 -16.15
C ALA A 91 12.76 0.32 -17.59
N GLU A 92 11.96 1.32 -17.98
CA GLU A 92 11.44 1.45 -19.35
C GLU A 92 12.55 1.57 -20.39
N ASP A 93 13.54 2.44 -20.16
CA ASP A 93 14.70 2.59 -21.05
C ASP A 93 15.47 1.27 -21.20
N ILE A 94 15.77 0.61 -20.08
CA ILE A 94 16.47 -0.67 -20.05
C ILE A 94 15.70 -1.74 -20.83
N PHE A 95 14.42 -1.95 -20.52
CA PHE A 95 13.64 -2.98 -21.19
C PHE A 95 13.44 -2.68 -22.67
N THR A 96 13.29 -1.42 -23.06
CA THR A 96 13.19 -1.03 -24.49
C THR A 96 14.48 -1.39 -25.22
N ARG A 97 15.65 -1.05 -24.67
CA ARG A 97 16.94 -1.43 -25.26
C ARG A 97 17.10 -2.94 -25.40
N VAL A 98 16.71 -3.71 -24.39
CA VAL A 98 16.79 -5.18 -24.45
C VAL A 98 15.80 -5.74 -25.48
N ALA A 99 14.59 -5.21 -25.53
CA ALA A 99 13.53 -5.67 -26.43
C ALA A 99 13.83 -5.39 -27.91
N GLU A 100 14.46 -4.26 -28.21
CA GLU A 100 14.85 -3.83 -29.56
C GLU A 100 16.25 -4.31 -29.97
N GLY A 101 17.05 -4.79 -29.01
CA GLY A 101 18.42 -5.24 -29.22
C GLY A 101 18.55 -6.61 -29.90
N ASN A 102 19.79 -6.93 -30.27
CA ASN A 102 20.15 -8.26 -30.78
C ASN A 102 20.42 -9.24 -29.63
N VAL A 103 19.36 -9.63 -28.92
CA VAL A 103 19.39 -10.53 -27.76
C VAL A 103 18.67 -11.85 -28.06
N SER A 104 18.80 -12.84 -27.16
CA SER A 104 18.07 -14.11 -27.27
C SER A 104 16.56 -13.87 -27.28
N GLU A 105 15.81 -14.77 -27.93
CA GLU A 105 14.34 -14.69 -27.96
C GLU A 105 13.75 -14.66 -26.54
N GLU A 106 14.31 -15.46 -25.63
CA GLU A 106 13.93 -15.45 -24.22
C GLU A 106 14.09 -14.06 -23.58
N ALA A 107 15.26 -13.43 -23.70
CA ALA A 107 15.53 -12.13 -23.12
C ALA A 107 14.62 -11.05 -23.70
N ARG A 108 14.39 -11.11 -25.01
CA ARG A 108 13.49 -10.20 -25.74
C ARG A 108 12.05 -10.32 -25.26
N ASN A 109 11.55 -11.55 -25.14
CA ASN A 109 10.20 -11.82 -24.66
C ASN A 109 10.00 -11.36 -23.21
N ARG A 110 10.98 -11.60 -22.34
CA ARG A 110 10.95 -11.09 -20.95
C ARG A 110 10.87 -9.57 -20.94
N ALA A 111 11.67 -8.88 -21.76
CA ALA A 111 11.62 -7.42 -21.85
C ALA A 111 10.26 -6.90 -22.36
N TRP A 112 9.70 -7.51 -23.42
CA TRP A 112 8.35 -7.16 -23.90
C TRP A 112 7.26 -7.41 -22.87
N PHE A 113 7.35 -8.52 -22.13
CA PHE A 113 6.44 -8.81 -21.03
C PHE A 113 6.49 -7.74 -19.94
N TYR A 114 7.69 -7.39 -19.44
CA TYR A 114 7.83 -6.37 -18.40
C TYR A 114 7.43 -4.97 -18.88
N LEU A 115 7.71 -4.60 -20.13
CA LEU A 115 7.18 -3.38 -20.73
C LEU A 115 5.65 -3.39 -20.78
N GLY A 116 5.04 -4.51 -21.15
CA GLY A 116 3.59 -4.67 -21.13
C GLY A 116 3.01 -4.52 -19.73
N LYS A 117 3.60 -5.18 -18.74
CA LYS A 117 3.21 -5.14 -17.33
C LYS A 117 3.28 -3.72 -16.77
N MET A 118 4.40 -3.04 -16.97
CA MET A 118 4.60 -1.66 -16.51
C MET A 118 3.57 -0.70 -17.12
N GLN A 119 3.33 -0.78 -18.44
CA GLN A 119 2.33 0.08 -19.09
C GLN A 119 0.90 -0.21 -18.61
N TYR A 120 0.58 -1.47 -18.33
CA TYR A 120 -0.72 -1.83 -17.77
C TYR A 120 -0.94 -1.26 -16.37
N LEU A 121 0.10 -1.32 -15.51
CA LEU A 121 0.07 -0.78 -14.16
C LEU A 121 -0.09 0.74 -14.13
N ARG A 122 0.45 1.46 -15.14
CA ARG A 122 0.22 2.89 -15.36
C ARG A 122 -1.15 3.22 -15.96
N GLY A 123 -1.95 2.21 -16.26
CA GLY A 123 -3.29 2.35 -16.83
C GLY A 123 -3.37 2.42 -18.35
N ASP A 124 -2.24 2.44 -19.06
CA ASP A 124 -2.18 2.42 -20.54
C ASP A 124 -2.33 0.98 -21.06
N ALA A 125 -3.56 0.50 -21.03
CA ALA A 125 -3.92 -0.83 -21.53
C ALA A 125 -3.60 -1.01 -23.04
N VAL A 126 -3.61 0.08 -23.82
CA VAL A 126 -3.36 0.03 -25.27
C VAL A 126 -1.88 -0.22 -25.54
N ARG A 127 -0.97 0.52 -24.88
CA ARG A 127 0.48 0.26 -24.95
C ARG A 127 0.81 -1.11 -24.39
N ALA A 128 0.18 -1.50 -23.28
CA ALA A 128 0.36 -2.84 -22.72
C ALA A 128 0.05 -3.92 -23.76
N ALA A 129 -1.11 -3.84 -24.43
CA ALA A 129 -1.50 -4.79 -25.47
C ALA A 129 -0.48 -4.85 -26.62
N ARG A 130 -0.02 -3.68 -27.09
CA ARG A 130 0.99 -3.61 -28.16
C ARG A 130 2.31 -4.27 -27.76
N ASN A 131 2.80 -4.02 -26.55
CA ASN A 131 4.04 -4.62 -26.05
C ASN A 131 3.90 -6.14 -25.89
N LEU A 132 2.79 -6.62 -25.31
CA LEU A 132 2.53 -8.04 -25.13
C LEU A 132 2.39 -8.78 -26.47
N ALA A 133 1.82 -8.14 -27.50
CA ALA A 133 1.70 -8.72 -28.83
C ALA A 133 3.06 -8.94 -29.55
N ASN A 134 4.15 -8.34 -29.05
CA ASN A 134 5.50 -8.58 -29.58
C ASN A 134 6.15 -9.85 -29.02
N VAL A 135 5.59 -10.46 -27.98
CA VAL A 135 6.07 -11.74 -27.44
C VAL A 135 5.82 -12.84 -28.46
N ARG A 136 6.85 -13.64 -28.78
CA ARG A 136 6.78 -14.73 -29.77
C ARG A 136 7.33 -16.02 -29.20
N GLY A 137 6.84 -17.17 -29.65
CA GLY A 137 7.36 -18.46 -29.20
C GLY A 137 6.98 -18.75 -27.74
N ALA A 138 7.79 -19.58 -27.08
CA ALA A 138 7.54 -19.97 -25.69
C ALA A 138 8.14 -18.94 -24.73
N LEU A 139 7.35 -18.52 -23.73
CA LEU A 139 7.87 -17.82 -22.57
C LEU A 139 8.45 -18.84 -21.58
N PRO A 140 9.45 -18.44 -20.78
CA PRO A 140 9.91 -19.24 -19.66
C PRO A 140 8.77 -19.54 -18.67
N GLU A 141 8.82 -20.73 -18.07
CA GLU A 141 7.77 -21.27 -17.20
C GLU A 141 7.45 -20.34 -16.01
N ASP A 142 8.46 -19.62 -15.51
CA ASP A 142 8.32 -18.69 -14.38
C ASP A 142 7.48 -17.44 -14.71
N VAL A 143 7.36 -17.07 -15.98
CA VAL A 143 6.62 -15.86 -16.41
C VAL A 143 5.44 -16.17 -17.32
N ASP A 144 5.34 -17.36 -17.90
CA ASP A 144 4.27 -17.72 -18.86
C ASP A 144 2.88 -17.56 -18.24
N ALA A 145 2.69 -18.06 -17.01
CA ALA A 145 1.42 -17.93 -16.29
C ALA A 145 1.03 -16.46 -16.05
N GLU A 146 1.96 -15.64 -15.58
CA GLU A 146 1.71 -14.21 -15.34
C GLU A 146 1.47 -13.45 -16.65
N TYR A 147 2.20 -13.77 -17.72
CA TYR A 147 1.97 -13.22 -19.05
C TYR A 147 0.56 -13.51 -19.55
N ARG A 148 0.10 -14.77 -19.49
CA ARG A 148 -1.25 -15.13 -19.93
C ARG A 148 -2.31 -14.40 -19.11
N TYR A 149 -2.14 -14.37 -17.79
CA TYR A 149 -3.00 -13.61 -16.90
C TYR A 149 -3.09 -12.13 -17.31
N LEU A 150 -1.94 -11.48 -17.48
CA LEU A 150 -1.86 -10.07 -17.87
C LEU A 150 -2.44 -9.83 -19.26
N ALA A 151 -2.13 -10.67 -20.24
CA ALA A 151 -2.67 -10.57 -21.59
C ALA A 151 -4.20 -10.69 -21.59
N ALA A 152 -4.75 -11.60 -20.79
CA ALA A 152 -6.19 -11.74 -20.64
C ALA A 152 -6.81 -10.49 -19.99
N LEU A 153 -6.22 -9.98 -18.90
CA LEU A 153 -6.67 -8.74 -18.25
C LEU A 153 -6.65 -7.52 -19.17
N VAL A 154 -5.58 -7.37 -19.95
CA VAL A 154 -5.44 -6.28 -20.93
C VAL A 154 -6.55 -6.37 -21.98
N ASN A 155 -6.80 -7.57 -22.53
CA ASN A 155 -7.88 -7.77 -23.51
C ASN A 155 -9.26 -7.47 -22.91
N VAL A 156 -9.54 -7.95 -21.70
CA VAL A 156 -10.79 -7.66 -20.97
C VAL A 156 -10.95 -6.15 -20.75
N LYS A 157 -9.90 -5.45 -20.34
CA LYS A 157 -9.88 -4.00 -20.10
C LYS A 157 -10.11 -3.18 -21.37
N LEU A 158 -9.67 -3.69 -22.53
CA LEU A 158 -9.87 -3.07 -23.85
C LEU A 158 -11.21 -3.45 -24.52
N GLY A 159 -12.02 -4.30 -23.90
CA GLY A 159 -13.29 -4.75 -24.46
C GLY A 159 -13.21 -5.99 -25.37
N TYR A 160 -12.04 -6.62 -25.49
CA TYR A 160 -11.82 -7.82 -26.30
C TYR A 160 -12.09 -9.10 -25.48
N TYR A 161 -13.31 -9.27 -25.00
CA TYR A 161 -13.64 -10.31 -24.02
C TYR A 161 -13.48 -11.74 -24.54
N GLU A 162 -13.79 -12.00 -25.82
CA GLU A 162 -13.60 -13.33 -26.42
C GLU A 162 -12.11 -13.69 -26.51
N ALA A 163 -11.25 -12.72 -26.81
CA ALA A 163 -9.81 -12.90 -26.77
C ALA A 163 -9.31 -13.11 -25.33
N GLY A 164 -9.83 -12.32 -24.39
CA GLY A 164 -9.54 -12.48 -22.96
C GLY A 164 -9.93 -13.85 -22.43
N GLN A 165 -11.10 -14.36 -22.82
CA GLN A 165 -11.57 -15.68 -22.44
C GLN A 165 -10.78 -16.80 -23.14
N ALA A 166 -10.42 -16.66 -24.42
CA ALA A 166 -9.58 -17.65 -25.08
C ALA A 166 -8.18 -17.78 -24.42
N VAL A 167 -7.62 -16.67 -23.94
CA VAL A 167 -6.38 -16.69 -23.15
C VAL A 167 -6.62 -17.35 -21.79
N ALA A 168 -7.77 -17.09 -21.17
CA ALA A 168 -8.17 -17.74 -19.92
C ALA A 168 -8.33 -19.25 -20.04
N ASP A 169 -8.98 -19.73 -21.09
CA ASP A 169 -9.22 -21.17 -21.31
C ASP A 169 -7.90 -21.93 -21.55
N SER A 170 -6.82 -21.22 -21.87
CA SER A 170 -5.47 -21.77 -22.00
C SER A 170 -4.71 -21.85 -20.68
N PHE A 171 -5.26 -21.30 -19.60
CA PHE A 171 -4.64 -21.18 -18.29
C PHE A 171 -4.87 -22.45 -17.46
N ASP A 172 -3.86 -22.91 -16.75
CA ASP A 172 -3.98 -24.05 -15.84
C ASP A 172 -4.74 -23.65 -14.58
N ASP A 173 -5.72 -24.44 -14.16
CA ASP A 173 -6.45 -24.20 -12.92
C ASP A 173 -5.53 -24.30 -11.68
N ASP A 174 -4.39 -25.00 -11.78
CA ASP A 174 -3.38 -25.08 -10.71
C ASP A 174 -2.50 -23.81 -10.60
N SER A 175 -2.65 -22.86 -11.52
CA SER A 175 -1.79 -21.67 -11.54
C SER A 175 -2.26 -20.61 -10.53
N PRO A 176 -1.33 -19.95 -9.82
CA PRO A 176 -1.66 -19.03 -8.72
C PRO A 176 -2.48 -17.80 -9.14
N PHE A 177 -2.56 -17.49 -10.44
CA PHE A 177 -3.36 -16.36 -10.94
C PHE A 177 -4.81 -16.73 -11.29
N ALA A 178 -5.19 -18.02 -11.33
CA ALA A 178 -6.53 -18.46 -11.73
C ALA A 178 -7.63 -17.78 -10.89
N PRO A 179 -7.58 -17.79 -9.55
CA PRO A 179 -8.65 -17.22 -8.73
C PRO A 179 -8.88 -15.73 -9.02
N TYR A 180 -7.79 -14.96 -9.14
CA TYR A 180 -7.83 -13.52 -9.44
C TYR A 180 -8.35 -13.26 -10.85
N PHE A 181 -7.97 -14.11 -11.79
CA PHE A 181 -8.44 -14.02 -13.16
C PHE A 181 -9.95 -14.19 -13.24
N TYR A 182 -10.49 -15.29 -12.70
CA TYR A 182 -11.93 -15.55 -12.70
C TYR A 182 -12.72 -14.46 -11.97
N PHE A 183 -12.17 -13.93 -10.88
CA PHE A 183 -12.75 -12.78 -10.19
C PHE A 183 -12.84 -11.56 -11.13
N ASN A 184 -11.72 -11.13 -11.71
CA ASN A 184 -11.66 -9.96 -12.58
C ASN A 184 -12.53 -10.11 -13.84
N LEU A 185 -12.55 -11.31 -14.42
CA LEU A 185 -13.39 -11.64 -15.57
C LEU A 185 -14.88 -11.55 -15.20
N GLY A 186 -15.28 -12.14 -14.07
CA GLY A 186 -16.65 -12.13 -13.61
C GLY A 186 -17.17 -10.71 -13.41
N ILE A 187 -16.32 -9.82 -12.92
CA ILE A 187 -16.72 -8.43 -12.80
C ILE A 187 -16.81 -7.72 -14.15
N ALA A 188 -15.85 -7.92 -15.05
CA ALA A 188 -15.90 -7.32 -16.37
C ALA A 188 -17.17 -7.72 -17.15
N PHE A 189 -17.65 -8.95 -16.98
CA PHE A 189 -18.95 -9.38 -17.52
C PHE A 189 -20.14 -8.72 -16.81
N GLY A 190 -20.05 -8.51 -15.49
CA GLY A 190 -21.07 -7.78 -14.72
C GLY A 190 -21.27 -6.36 -15.23
N GLY A 191 -20.18 -5.62 -15.46
CA GLY A 191 -20.22 -4.25 -16.01
C GLY A 191 -20.84 -4.16 -17.42
N GLN A 192 -20.80 -5.25 -18.18
CA GLN A 192 -21.40 -5.36 -19.51
C GLN A 192 -22.83 -5.88 -19.52
N GLN A 193 -23.45 -6.08 -18.36
CA GLN A 193 -24.79 -6.65 -18.27
C GLN A 193 -24.87 -8.07 -18.88
N GLN A 194 -23.79 -8.86 -18.76
CA GLN A 194 -23.76 -10.29 -19.08
C GLN A 194 -23.79 -11.14 -17.79
N PRO A 195 -24.92 -11.16 -17.05
CA PRO A 195 -24.96 -11.68 -15.69
C PRO A 195 -24.65 -13.18 -15.60
N ASP A 196 -25.05 -13.98 -16.59
CA ASP A 196 -24.81 -15.44 -16.55
C ASP A 196 -23.31 -15.77 -16.61
N ARG A 197 -22.55 -15.08 -17.48
CA ARG A 197 -21.08 -15.23 -17.56
C ARG A 197 -20.41 -14.66 -16.31
N ALA A 198 -20.91 -13.54 -15.79
CA ALA A 198 -20.40 -12.93 -14.56
C ALA A 198 -20.54 -13.87 -13.37
N ILE A 199 -21.72 -14.47 -13.20
CA ILE A 199 -22.02 -15.43 -12.13
C ILE A 199 -21.11 -16.65 -12.25
N ALA A 200 -21.01 -17.28 -13.44
CA ALA A 200 -20.19 -18.46 -13.64
C ALA A 200 -18.70 -18.22 -13.28
N ALA A 201 -18.15 -17.08 -13.71
CA ALA A 201 -16.77 -16.72 -13.40
C ALA A 201 -16.55 -16.43 -11.90
N LEU A 202 -17.47 -15.71 -11.24
CA LEU A 202 -17.36 -15.45 -9.80
C LEU A 202 -17.56 -16.72 -8.95
N GLU A 203 -18.45 -17.63 -9.35
CA GLU A 203 -18.59 -18.94 -8.70
C GLU A 203 -17.31 -19.76 -8.82
N ARG A 204 -16.64 -19.70 -9.98
CA ARG A 204 -15.33 -20.32 -10.16
C ARG A 204 -14.29 -19.70 -9.23
N ALA A 205 -14.26 -18.37 -9.09
CA ALA A 205 -13.36 -17.70 -8.14
C ALA A 205 -13.62 -18.13 -6.67
N VAL A 206 -14.88 -18.29 -6.27
CA VAL A 206 -15.26 -18.77 -4.92
C VAL A 206 -14.78 -20.21 -4.66
N SER A 207 -14.70 -21.05 -5.69
CA SER A 207 -14.30 -22.46 -5.53
C SER A 207 -12.87 -22.66 -5.03
N PHE A 208 -12.01 -21.63 -5.09
CA PHE A 208 -10.63 -21.65 -4.61
C PHE A 208 -10.49 -21.21 -3.13
N GLU A 209 -11.60 -21.04 -2.39
CA GLU A 209 -11.57 -20.46 -1.04
C GLU A 209 -10.74 -21.26 -0.02
N ASP A 210 -10.63 -22.58 -0.17
CA ASP A 210 -10.01 -23.45 0.84
C ASP A 210 -8.47 -23.43 0.84
N GLU A 211 -7.84 -22.83 -0.17
CA GLU A 211 -6.39 -22.89 -0.36
C GLU A 211 -5.61 -22.09 0.70
N ASN A 212 -5.96 -20.82 0.90
CA ASN A 212 -5.22 -19.96 1.81
C ASN A 212 -6.08 -18.78 2.32
N ALA A 213 -5.54 -17.99 3.24
CA ALA A 213 -6.26 -16.88 3.87
C ALA A 213 -6.59 -15.74 2.89
N GLU A 214 -5.76 -15.53 1.88
CA GLU A 214 -5.95 -14.51 0.85
C GLU A 214 -7.11 -14.89 -0.08
N LEU A 215 -7.14 -16.13 -0.57
CA LEU A 215 -8.18 -16.64 -1.44
C LEU A 215 -9.53 -16.74 -0.73
N ARG A 216 -9.56 -17.00 0.59
CA ARG A 216 -10.79 -16.82 1.37
C ARG A 216 -11.31 -15.38 1.29
N ARG A 217 -10.44 -14.36 1.34
CA ARG A 217 -10.87 -12.94 1.26
C ARG A 217 -11.38 -12.60 -0.13
N LEU A 218 -10.73 -13.13 -1.17
CA LEU A 218 -11.19 -13.02 -2.55
C LEU A 218 -12.57 -13.67 -2.72
N ALA A 219 -12.80 -14.84 -2.12
CA ALA A 219 -14.09 -15.52 -2.15
C ALA A 219 -15.20 -14.72 -1.45
N ASP A 220 -14.94 -14.10 -0.29
CA ASP A 220 -15.91 -13.20 0.34
C ASP A 220 -16.26 -12.02 -0.59
N ARG A 221 -15.26 -11.41 -1.24
CA ARG A 221 -15.47 -10.33 -2.22
C ARG A 221 -16.31 -10.81 -3.41
N ALA A 222 -16.03 -12.01 -3.92
CA ALA A 222 -16.78 -12.62 -5.02
C ALA A 222 -18.24 -12.93 -4.61
N ARG A 223 -18.47 -13.42 -3.39
CA ARG A 223 -19.83 -13.65 -2.84
C ARG A 223 -20.64 -12.37 -2.74
N MET A 224 -20.01 -11.27 -2.34
CA MET A 224 -20.66 -9.96 -2.36
C MET A 224 -21.08 -9.55 -3.78
N ALA A 225 -20.18 -9.68 -4.76
CA ALA A 225 -20.49 -9.38 -6.15
C ALA A 225 -21.62 -10.27 -6.70
N LEU A 226 -21.59 -11.58 -6.39
CA LEU A 226 -22.65 -12.53 -6.73
C LEU A 226 -24.00 -12.10 -6.13
N SER A 227 -24.02 -11.69 -4.86
CA SER A 227 -25.25 -11.20 -4.22
C SER A 227 -25.88 -10.03 -4.98
N TYR A 228 -25.08 -9.04 -5.39
CA TYR A 228 -25.58 -7.91 -6.19
C TYR A 228 -26.10 -8.37 -7.56
N LEU A 229 -25.41 -9.30 -8.24
CA LEU A 229 -25.86 -9.84 -9.52
C LEU A 229 -27.19 -10.60 -9.39
N TYR A 230 -27.36 -11.41 -8.35
CA TYR A 230 -28.63 -12.09 -8.09
C TYR A 230 -29.75 -11.11 -7.71
N ALA A 231 -29.47 -10.13 -6.85
CA ALA A 231 -30.44 -9.11 -6.46
C ALA A 231 -30.92 -8.29 -7.66
N GLY A 232 -30.02 -7.91 -8.57
CA GLY A 232 -30.36 -7.20 -9.80
C GLY A 232 -31.23 -8.00 -10.78
N ARG A 233 -31.34 -9.32 -10.59
CA ARG A 233 -32.23 -10.23 -11.33
C ARG A 233 -33.48 -10.64 -10.55
N GLU A 234 -33.75 -9.95 -9.43
CA GLU A 234 -34.84 -10.28 -8.50
C GLU A 234 -34.71 -11.69 -7.86
N ASP A 235 -33.55 -12.33 -7.96
CA ASP A 235 -33.26 -13.62 -7.33
C ASP A 235 -32.77 -13.41 -5.89
N MET A 236 -33.69 -12.96 -5.04
CA MET A 236 -33.38 -12.64 -3.65
C MET A 236 -32.97 -13.87 -2.83
N ALA A 237 -33.42 -15.07 -3.23
CA ALA A 237 -33.06 -16.31 -2.58
C ALA A 237 -31.56 -16.61 -2.71
N ASN A 238 -31.03 -16.57 -3.93
CA ASN A 238 -29.59 -16.75 -4.15
C ASN A 238 -28.79 -15.57 -3.63
N SER A 239 -29.30 -14.33 -3.74
CA SER A 239 -28.63 -13.16 -3.14
C SER A 239 -28.40 -13.35 -1.63
N ARG A 240 -29.44 -13.76 -0.89
CA ARG A 240 -29.36 -14.03 0.55
C ARG A 240 -28.39 -15.17 0.87
N LEU A 241 -28.41 -16.23 0.07
CA LEU A 241 -27.50 -17.36 0.24
C LEU A 241 -26.04 -16.90 0.16
N GLN A 242 -25.69 -16.07 -0.83
CA GLN A 242 -24.31 -15.60 -0.98
C GLN A 242 -23.88 -14.70 0.18
N LEU A 243 -24.74 -13.77 0.62
CA LEU A 243 -24.43 -12.91 1.79
C LEU A 243 -24.28 -13.72 3.08
N SER A 244 -25.11 -14.75 3.30
CA SER A 244 -25.02 -15.62 4.48
C SER A 244 -23.69 -16.39 4.56
N ARG A 245 -23.02 -16.54 3.40
CA ARG A 245 -21.74 -17.23 3.25
C ARG A 245 -20.55 -16.28 3.33
N VAL A 246 -20.75 -14.97 3.37
CA VAL A 246 -19.69 -13.99 3.66
C VAL A 246 -19.33 -14.11 5.13
N ARG A 247 -18.03 -14.20 5.43
CA ARG A 247 -17.59 -14.38 6.82
C ARG A 247 -17.88 -13.15 7.67
N THR A 248 -18.19 -13.39 8.94
CA THR A 248 -18.51 -12.34 9.93
C THR A 248 -17.26 -11.67 10.51
N SER A 249 -16.08 -11.93 9.96
CA SER A 249 -14.82 -11.26 10.30
C SER A 249 -13.98 -11.02 9.04
N GLY A 250 -13.08 -10.03 9.10
CA GLY A 250 -12.23 -9.63 7.97
C GLY A 250 -12.76 -8.43 7.18
N ALA A 251 -12.03 -8.04 6.13
CA ALA A 251 -12.21 -6.77 5.40
C ALA A 251 -13.62 -6.56 4.80
N TYR A 252 -14.26 -7.64 4.34
CA TYR A 252 -15.60 -7.57 3.71
C TYR A 252 -16.75 -7.82 4.68
N SER A 253 -16.45 -8.12 5.95
CA SER A 253 -17.47 -8.53 6.91
C SER A 253 -18.49 -7.44 7.21
N ASN A 254 -18.03 -6.19 7.40
CA ASN A 254 -18.93 -5.07 7.73
C ASN A 254 -19.97 -4.86 6.62
N ARG A 255 -19.49 -4.83 5.38
CA ARG A 255 -20.32 -4.66 4.19
C ARG A 255 -21.25 -5.85 3.95
N GLY A 256 -20.78 -7.07 4.17
CA GLY A 256 -21.61 -8.27 4.10
C GLY A 256 -22.74 -8.27 5.13
N LEU A 257 -22.45 -7.90 6.38
CA LEU A 257 -23.46 -7.79 7.44
C LEU A 257 -24.50 -6.71 7.13
N LEU A 258 -24.05 -5.52 6.69
CA LEU A 258 -24.95 -4.42 6.36
C LEU A 258 -25.82 -4.76 5.15
N GLY A 259 -25.23 -5.35 4.11
CA GLY A 259 -25.96 -5.83 2.93
C GLY A 259 -27.02 -6.87 3.29
N ALA A 260 -26.69 -7.83 4.18
CA ALA A 260 -27.65 -8.82 4.66
C ALA A 260 -28.82 -8.17 5.42
N SER A 261 -28.54 -7.14 6.23
CA SER A 261 -29.58 -6.37 6.92
C SER A 261 -30.50 -5.63 5.95
N TRP A 262 -29.95 -4.93 4.97
CA TRP A 262 -30.76 -4.23 3.96
C TRP A 262 -31.60 -5.17 3.12
N LEU A 263 -31.06 -6.31 2.72
CA LEU A 263 -31.82 -7.33 2.00
C LEU A 263 -33.02 -7.80 2.83
N ALA A 264 -32.81 -8.12 4.11
CA ALA A 264 -33.88 -8.52 5.01
C ALA A 264 -34.91 -7.41 5.24
N VAL A 265 -34.47 -6.15 5.35
CA VAL A 265 -35.36 -4.98 5.48
C VAL A 265 -36.23 -4.80 4.23
N ASN A 266 -35.64 -4.89 3.05
CA ASN A 266 -36.35 -4.73 1.77
C ASN A 266 -37.39 -5.83 1.52
N GLU A 267 -37.17 -7.02 2.09
CA GLU A 267 -38.11 -8.15 2.03
C GLU A 267 -39.18 -8.10 3.12
N GLY A 268 -39.15 -7.10 4.02
CA GLY A 268 -40.03 -7.02 5.19
C GLY A 268 -39.69 -8.03 6.29
N ALA A 269 -38.57 -8.75 6.16
CA ALA A 269 -38.04 -9.69 7.16
C ALA A 269 -37.28 -8.96 8.27
N PHE A 270 -37.92 -7.96 8.89
CA PHE A 270 -37.30 -7.05 9.87
C PHE A 270 -36.62 -7.75 11.05
N ARG A 271 -37.13 -8.91 11.49
CA ARG A 271 -36.50 -9.68 12.59
C ARG A 271 -35.13 -10.24 12.19
N ASP A 272 -34.98 -10.66 10.94
CA ASP A 272 -33.73 -11.26 10.44
C ASP A 272 -32.64 -10.21 10.26
N ALA A 273 -33.03 -8.95 10.00
CA ALA A 273 -32.11 -7.82 9.90
C ALA A 273 -31.39 -7.49 11.23
N LEU A 274 -31.99 -7.80 12.39
CA LEU A 274 -31.48 -7.38 13.70
C LEU A 274 -30.15 -8.05 14.09
N GLY A 275 -29.96 -9.33 13.78
CA GLY A 275 -28.74 -10.05 14.19
C GLY A 275 -27.44 -9.45 13.61
N PRO A 276 -27.37 -9.21 12.28
CA PRO A 276 -26.22 -8.54 11.69
C PRO A 276 -26.09 -7.08 12.16
N LEU A 277 -27.19 -6.34 12.35
CA LEU A 277 -27.17 -4.97 12.87
C LEU A 277 -26.64 -4.89 14.31
N ASP A 278 -27.05 -5.82 15.18
CA ASP A 278 -26.54 -5.93 16.55
C ASP A 278 -25.04 -6.20 16.53
N THR A 279 -24.54 -7.00 15.59
CA THR A 279 -23.11 -7.25 15.42
C THR A 279 -22.37 -5.97 15.00
N LEU A 280 -22.87 -5.27 13.98
CA LEU A 280 -22.29 -4.00 13.50
C LEU A 280 -22.28 -2.92 14.57
N ALA A 281 -23.35 -2.79 15.35
CA ALA A 281 -23.48 -1.78 16.40
C ALA A 281 -22.46 -1.93 17.55
N THR A 282 -21.74 -3.06 17.61
CA THR A 282 -20.63 -3.32 18.55
C THR A 282 -19.24 -3.01 17.98
N ARG A 283 -19.13 -2.63 16.70
CA ARG A 283 -17.86 -2.33 16.02
C ARG A 283 -17.53 -0.84 16.07
N SER A 284 -16.37 -0.47 15.55
CA SER A 284 -15.90 0.92 15.51
C SER A 284 -16.83 1.83 14.71
N ILE A 285 -17.27 2.93 15.32
CA ILE A 285 -18.10 3.95 14.66
C ILE A 285 -17.38 4.72 13.54
N ALA A 286 -16.06 4.59 13.44
CA ALA A 286 -15.32 5.18 12.32
C ALA A 286 -15.66 4.50 10.97
N LEU A 287 -16.13 3.26 11.02
CA LEU A 287 -16.47 2.49 9.84
C LEU A 287 -17.82 2.96 9.26
N PRO A 288 -17.91 3.23 7.95
CA PRO A 288 -19.14 3.69 7.28
C PRO A 288 -20.35 2.79 7.57
N GLU A 289 -20.17 1.48 7.48
CA GLU A 289 -21.26 0.52 7.62
C GLU A 289 -21.80 0.46 9.05
N VAL A 290 -20.98 0.78 10.03
CA VAL A 290 -21.38 0.84 11.44
C VAL A 290 -22.22 2.10 11.68
N GLN A 291 -21.82 3.24 11.12
CA GLN A 291 -22.57 4.48 11.23
C GLN A 291 -23.99 4.29 10.71
N GLU A 292 -24.13 3.67 9.55
CA GLU A 292 -25.44 3.37 8.96
C GLU A 292 -26.23 2.34 9.78
N ALA A 293 -25.58 1.27 10.26
CA ALA A 293 -26.24 0.26 11.10
C ALA A 293 -26.80 0.84 12.41
N LEU A 294 -26.13 1.83 13.00
CA LEU A 294 -26.62 2.52 14.20
C LEU A 294 -27.93 3.28 13.97
N LEU A 295 -28.20 3.72 12.74
CA LEU A 295 -29.45 4.36 12.35
C LEU A 295 -30.49 3.34 11.86
N LEU A 296 -30.06 2.35 11.08
CA LEU A 296 -30.94 1.33 10.53
C LEU A 296 -31.56 0.45 11.62
N ARG A 297 -30.81 0.11 12.67
CA ARG A 297 -31.31 -0.71 13.78
C ARG A 297 -32.54 -0.14 14.49
N PRO A 298 -32.55 1.12 14.97
CA PRO A 298 -33.76 1.71 15.54
C PRO A 298 -34.89 1.86 14.51
N HIS A 299 -34.59 2.08 13.23
CA HIS A 299 -35.60 2.05 12.18
C HIS A 299 -36.27 0.67 12.05
N VAL A 300 -35.51 -0.42 12.12
CA VAL A 300 -36.07 -1.79 12.14
C VAL A 300 -36.96 -2.01 13.36
N TYR A 301 -36.60 -1.48 14.54
CA TYR A 301 -37.49 -1.53 15.71
C TYR A 301 -38.80 -0.76 15.49
N GLU A 302 -38.75 0.38 14.80
CA GLU A 302 -39.94 1.15 14.44
C GLU A 302 -40.85 0.36 13.49
N GLN A 303 -40.28 -0.27 12.45
CA GLN A 303 -41.04 -1.12 11.52
C GLN A 303 -41.68 -2.34 12.21
N LEU A 304 -41.08 -2.81 13.30
CA LEU A 304 -41.63 -3.87 14.15
C LEU A 304 -42.69 -3.38 15.15
N GLY A 305 -43.01 -2.07 15.18
CA GLY A 305 -43.93 -1.45 16.13
C GLY A 305 -43.37 -1.30 17.54
N LEU A 306 -42.06 -1.44 17.73
CA LEU A 306 -41.38 -1.37 19.02
C LEU A 306 -40.94 0.07 19.33
N ASN A 307 -41.89 1.01 19.38
CA ASN A 307 -41.65 2.46 19.46
C ASN A 307 -40.68 2.87 20.59
N GLY A 308 -40.80 2.28 21.78
CA GLY A 308 -39.89 2.57 22.89
C GLY A 308 -38.44 2.17 22.62
N ARG A 309 -38.21 1.03 21.95
CA ARG A 309 -36.86 0.60 21.55
C ARG A 309 -36.31 1.44 20.41
N ALA A 310 -37.17 1.83 19.47
CA ALA A 310 -36.80 2.72 18.38
C ALA A 310 -36.37 4.10 18.92
N ALA A 311 -37.18 4.72 19.79
CA ALA A 311 -36.86 6.00 20.42
C ALA A 311 -35.53 5.96 21.19
N GLN A 312 -35.33 4.94 22.03
CA GLN A 312 -34.08 4.77 22.75
C GLN A 312 -32.89 4.58 21.80
N GLY A 313 -33.05 3.75 20.75
CA GLY A 313 -31.98 3.52 19.79
C GLY A 313 -31.59 4.77 19.01
N PHE A 314 -32.54 5.64 18.62
CA PHE A 314 -32.23 6.92 18.00
C PHE A 314 -31.57 7.91 18.97
N ILE A 315 -31.93 7.90 20.26
CA ILE A 315 -31.24 8.67 21.31
C ILE A 315 -29.78 8.22 21.44
N ASP A 316 -29.56 6.91 21.51
CA ASP A 316 -28.23 6.33 21.63
C ASP A 316 -27.37 6.62 20.39
N ALA A 317 -27.95 6.51 19.19
CA ALA A 317 -27.27 6.84 17.93
C ALA A 317 -26.83 8.30 17.88
N ASP A 318 -27.71 9.26 18.20
CA ASP A 318 -27.40 10.69 18.29
C ASP A 318 -26.29 10.97 19.33
N GLY A 319 -26.29 10.25 20.46
CA GLY A 319 -25.20 10.27 21.44
C GLY A 319 -23.85 9.84 20.85
N LYS A 320 -23.82 8.68 20.19
CA LYS A 320 -22.61 8.12 19.58
C LYS A 320 -22.06 8.99 18.44
N PHE A 321 -22.93 9.53 17.57
CA PHE A 321 -22.49 10.41 16.50
C PHE A 321 -21.87 11.71 17.02
N ARG A 322 -22.43 12.30 18.10
CA ARG A 322 -21.79 13.46 18.77
C ARG A 322 -20.40 13.15 19.30
N GLU A 323 -20.23 11.98 19.91
CA GLU A 323 -18.94 11.57 20.44
C GLU A 323 -17.93 11.34 19.31
N ALA A 324 -18.33 10.65 18.24
CA ALA A 324 -17.50 10.45 17.05
C ALA A 324 -17.07 11.77 16.40
N LEU A 325 -17.97 12.76 16.29
CA LEU A 325 -17.64 14.09 15.78
C LEU A 325 -16.61 14.83 16.65
N LYS A 326 -16.67 14.67 17.98
CA LYS A 326 -15.65 15.22 18.88
C LYS A 326 -14.30 14.53 18.69
N TRP A 327 -14.30 13.21 18.57
CA TRP A 327 -13.06 12.46 18.30
C TRP A 327 -12.43 12.87 16.99
N LEU A 328 -13.24 13.03 15.94
CA LEU A 328 -12.80 13.48 14.63
C LEU A 328 -12.15 14.88 14.68
N ALA A 329 -12.73 15.81 15.44
CA ALA A 329 -12.15 17.14 15.64
C ALA A 329 -10.77 17.07 16.33
N THR A 330 -10.65 16.30 17.42
CA THR A 330 -9.35 16.09 18.09
C THR A 330 -8.31 15.43 17.18
N ALA A 331 -8.76 14.49 16.34
CA ALA A 331 -7.91 13.80 15.38
C ALA A 331 -7.36 14.78 14.33
N ARG A 332 -8.19 15.72 13.83
CA ARG A 332 -7.78 16.79 12.91
C ARG A 332 -6.78 17.75 13.54
N ASP A 333 -7.00 18.16 14.79
CA ASP A 333 -6.05 19.02 15.51
C ASP A 333 -4.69 18.33 15.68
N SER A 334 -4.68 17.00 15.81
CA SER A 334 -3.45 16.21 15.97
C SER A 334 -2.66 16.09 14.67
N LEU A 335 -3.26 16.27 13.49
CA LEU A 335 -2.54 16.26 12.21
C LEU A 335 -1.69 17.51 11.97
N GLN A 336 -1.96 18.59 12.71
CA GLN A 336 -1.26 19.87 12.53
C GLN A 336 0.08 19.97 13.27
N GLY A 337 0.45 18.95 14.05
CA GLY A 337 1.72 18.93 14.75
C GLY A 337 2.89 18.64 13.80
N ALA A 338 3.97 19.40 13.94
CA ALA A 338 5.23 19.11 13.25
C ALA A 338 5.71 17.68 13.58
N ASP A 339 6.29 17.00 12.60
CA ASP A 339 6.87 15.65 12.67
C ASP A 339 5.89 14.47 12.85
N ILE A 340 4.59 14.73 13.10
CA ILE A 340 3.61 13.64 13.25
C ILE A 340 3.45 12.86 11.95
N MET A 341 3.58 13.54 10.82
CA MET A 341 3.42 12.93 9.52
C MET A 341 4.55 11.96 9.20
N GLU A 342 5.79 12.40 9.40
CA GLU A 342 6.96 11.56 9.24
C GLU A 342 6.90 10.34 10.17
N LEU A 343 6.54 10.54 11.45
CA LEU A 343 6.38 9.44 12.40
C LEU A 343 5.28 8.47 11.98
N PHE A 344 4.16 8.96 11.43
CA PHE A 344 3.09 8.12 10.91
C PHE A 344 3.57 7.27 9.72
N VAL A 345 4.25 7.88 8.74
CA VAL A 345 4.75 7.18 7.56
C VAL A 345 5.83 6.16 7.91
N GLN A 346 6.79 6.52 8.77
CA GLN A 346 7.89 5.64 9.16
C GLN A 346 7.43 4.44 10.01
N ASN A 347 6.38 4.61 10.81
CA ASN A 347 5.86 3.56 11.69
C ASN A 347 4.61 2.89 11.12
N LEU A 348 4.31 3.08 9.83
CA LEU A 348 3.09 2.57 9.21
C LEU A 348 2.89 1.07 9.42
N ASP A 349 3.95 0.26 9.29
CA ASP A 349 3.86 -1.20 9.48
C ASP A 349 3.48 -1.58 10.92
N GLN A 350 3.90 -0.79 11.91
CA GLN A 350 3.51 -0.99 13.31
C GLN A 350 2.07 -0.51 13.55
N VAL A 351 1.68 0.60 12.91
CA VAL A 351 0.30 1.12 12.94
C VAL A 351 -0.69 0.14 12.29
N LEU A 352 -0.27 -0.55 11.22
CA LEU A 352 -1.09 -1.49 10.46
C LEU A 352 -1.06 -2.92 11.00
N GLY A 353 0.07 -3.36 11.58
CA GLY A 353 0.32 -4.76 11.94
C GLY A 353 -0.36 -5.24 13.24
N GLU A 354 -0.74 -4.35 14.14
CA GLU A 354 -1.20 -4.72 15.49
C GLU A 354 -2.73 -4.67 15.71
N SER A 355 -3.52 -4.17 14.75
CA SER A 355 -4.90 -3.73 15.02
C SER A 355 -5.99 -4.53 14.31
N ASP A 356 -7.03 -4.92 15.08
CA ASP A 356 -8.30 -5.46 14.57
C ASP A 356 -9.16 -4.31 14.00
N TRP A 357 -8.68 -3.71 12.91
CA TRP A 357 -9.26 -2.54 12.24
C TRP A 357 -10.74 -2.67 11.90
N PHE A 358 -11.15 -3.86 11.49
CA PHE A 358 -12.49 -4.16 11.03
C PHE A 358 -13.40 -4.73 12.13
N GLY A 359 -12.88 -4.91 13.35
CA GLY A 359 -13.55 -5.61 14.44
C GLY A 359 -13.87 -4.72 15.65
N ARG A 360 -13.77 -5.30 16.86
CA ARG A 360 -14.36 -4.73 18.08
C ARG A 360 -13.43 -3.82 18.88
N ALA A 361 -12.12 -3.95 18.68
CA ALA A 361 -11.13 -3.20 19.43
C ALA A 361 -9.88 -2.98 18.57
N PRO A 362 -9.82 -1.88 17.78
CA PRO A 362 -8.55 -1.43 17.24
C PRO A 362 -7.59 -1.20 18.42
N SER A 363 -6.48 -1.94 18.46
CA SER A 363 -5.43 -1.71 19.44
C SER A 363 -4.85 -0.31 19.22
N VAL A 364 -4.71 0.41 20.32
CA VAL A 364 -4.37 1.83 20.34
C VAL A 364 -2.88 1.99 20.03
N SER A 365 -2.56 2.76 18.99
CA SER A 365 -1.29 3.48 18.92
C SER A 365 -1.56 4.97 18.75
N VAL A 366 -1.78 5.65 19.88
CA VAL A 366 -1.61 7.11 20.07
C VAL A 366 -2.51 8.05 19.25
N ASN A 367 -3.24 7.57 18.25
CA ASN A 367 -3.93 8.42 17.28
C ASN A 367 -5.37 7.95 16.98
N HIS A 368 -6.35 8.79 17.30
CA HIS A 368 -7.77 8.57 17.01
C HIS A 368 -8.10 8.63 15.51
N LEU A 369 -7.15 9.07 14.67
CA LEU A 369 -7.30 9.16 13.22
C LEU A 369 -7.45 7.80 12.55
N SER A 370 -6.66 6.84 13.03
CA SER A 370 -6.44 5.54 12.41
C SER A 370 -7.74 4.99 11.82
N PRO A 371 -8.80 4.71 12.60
CA PRO A 371 -10.02 4.06 12.08
C PRO A 371 -10.76 4.82 10.95
N PHE A 372 -10.57 6.13 10.84
CA PHE A 372 -11.16 6.97 9.78
C PHE A 372 -10.33 6.96 8.49
N LEU A 373 -9.13 6.40 8.50
CA LEU A 373 -8.28 6.33 7.33
C LEU A 373 -8.37 4.98 6.62
N VAL A 374 -9.15 4.01 7.10
CA VAL A 374 -9.17 2.64 6.52
C VAL A 374 -9.55 2.63 5.04
N GLU A 375 -10.53 3.45 4.66
CA GLU A 375 -10.97 3.58 3.27
C GLU A 375 -9.87 4.26 2.43
N LEU A 376 -9.32 5.38 2.91
CA LEU A 376 -8.20 6.08 2.29
C LEU A 376 -6.93 5.21 2.18
N MET A 377 -6.61 4.39 3.18
CA MET A 377 -5.49 3.46 3.18
C MET A 377 -5.65 2.38 2.11
N SER A 378 -6.86 2.11 1.65
CA SER A 378 -7.16 1.17 0.57
C SER A 378 -7.16 1.84 -0.80
N ASP A 379 -7.07 3.17 -0.85
CA ASP A 379 -7.00 3.94 -2.09
C ASP A 379 -5.58 3.87 -2.70
N HIS A 380 -5.53 3.60 -4.01
CA HIS A 380 -4.25 3.44 -4.71
C HIS A 380 -3.45 4.74 -4.79
N SER A 381 -4.12 5.89 -4.99
CA SER A 381 -3.44 7.18 -5.10
C SER A 381 -2.81 7.58 -3.76
N PHE A 382 -3.52 7.34 -2.66
CA PHE A 382 -3.00 7.56 -1.32
C PHE A 382 -1.81 6.63 -1.01
N GLN A 383 -1.93 5.33 -1.32
CA GLN A 383 -0.83 4.38 -1.15
C GLN A 383 0.42 4.78 -1.96
N SER A 384 0.24 5.32 -3.17
CA SER A 384 1.35 5.83 -3.99
C SER A 384 2.05 6.99 -3.31
N VAL A 385 1.30 8.01 -2.89
CA VAL A 385 1.87 9.18 -2.19
C VAL A 385 2.59 8.77 -0.90
N LEU A 386 2.00 7.85 -0.14
CA LEU A 386 2.58 7.34 1.10
C LEU A 386 3.90 6.60 0.85
N LYS A 387 3.95 5.78 -0.21
CA LYS A 387 5.17 5.09 -0.64
C LYS A 387 6.24 6.10 -1.05
N ASP A 388 5.89 7.05 -1.92
CA ASP A 388 6.84 8.05 -2.42
C ASP A 388 7.41 8.88 -1.27
N LEU A 389 6.57 9.28 -0.31
CA LEU A 389 7.00 10.04 0.86
C LEU A 389 7.93 9.20 1.77
N ARG A 390 7.61 7.93 2.01
CA ARG A 390 8.48 7.00 2.75
C ARG A 390 9.85 6.86 2.07
N ASP A 391 9.85 6.70 0.76
CA ASP A 391 11.07 6.54 -0.03
C ASP A 391 11.91 7.83 -0.01
N LEU A 392 11.28 9.01 -0.07
CA LEU A 392 11.96 10.30 0.10
C LEU A 392 12.55 10.49 1.51
N TYR A 393 11.85 10.08 2.58
CA TYR A 393 12.43 10.12 3.92
C TYR A 393 13.66 9.22 4.03
N ALA A 394 13.61 8.02 3.45
CA ALA A 394 14.76 7.12 3.41
C ALA A 394 15.94 7.74 2.63
N ILE A 395 15.67 8.38 1.49
CA ILE A 395 16.68 9.11 0.69
C ILE A 395 17.26 10.28 1.49
N ARG A 396 16.42 11.09 2.15
CA ARG A 396 16.87 12.21 3.00
C ARG A 396 17.79 11.70 4.09
N ASN A 397 17.39 10.67 4.83
CA ASN A 397 18.19 10.08 5.91
C ASN A 397 19.54 9.54 5.39
N ASN A 398 19.56 8.92 4.19
CA ASN A 398 20.80 8.48 3.56
C ASN A 398 21.73 9.67 3.21
N LEU A 399 21.18 10.72 2.60
CA LEU A 399 21.91 11.92 2.21
C LEU A 399 22.44 12.68 3.43
N GLU A 400 21.66 12.79 4.50
CA GLU A 400 22.09 13.36 5.77
C GLU A 400 23.23 12.54 6.40
N GLY A 401 23.16 11.21 6.31
CA GLY A 401 24.26 10.33 6.71
C GLY A 401 25.55 10.58 5.90
N TRP A 402 25.45 10.84 4.60
CA TRP A 402 26.60 11.24 3.78
C TRP A 402 27.11 12.64 4.09
N LYS A 403 26.20 13.59 4.32
CA LYS A 403 26.52 14.96 4.72
C LYS A 403 27.25 15.00 6.06
N ALA A 404 26.84 14.18 7.02
CA ALA A 404 27.52 14.04 8.31
C ALA A 404 28.97 13.54 8.18
N ARG A 405 29.31 12.84 7.09
CA ARG A 405 30.68 12.38 6.79
C ARG A 405 31.55 13.44 6.12
N GLN A 406 31.05 14.65 5.88
CA GLN A 406 31.83 15.75 5.32
C GLN A 406 33.07 16.06 6.17
N ASP A 407 32.91 16.10 7.50
CA ASP A 407 34.01 16.32 8.45
C ASP A 407 35.13 15.26 8.29
N ASP A 408 34.76 13.99 8.07
CA ASP A 408 35.73 12.93 7.80
C ASP A 408 36.52 13.25 6.53
N PHE A 409 35.82 13.54 5.43
CA PHE A 409 36.47 13.83 4.15
C PHE A 409 37.38 15.06 4.23
N ASP A 410 36.98 16.11 4.93
CA ASP A 410 37.81 17.29 5.17
C ASP A 410 39.14 16.93 5.85
N VAL A 411 39.10 16.00 6.81
CA VAL A 411 40.30 15.49 7.48
C VAL A 411 41.18 14.71 6.50
N ILE A 412 40.61 13.84 5.66
CA ILE A 412 41.35 13.09 4.62
C ILE A 412 42.03 14.05 3.64
N LEU A 413 41.31 15.06 3.17
CA LEU A 413 41.80 16.04 2.21
C LEU A 413 42.93 16.89 2.81
N ALA A 414 42.78 17.36 4.06
CA ALA A 414 43.81 18.11 4.76
C ALA A 414 45.13 17.32 4.91
N ALA A 415 45.04 16.02 5.20
CA ALA A 415 46.23 15.16 5.27
C ALA A 415 46.86 14.90 3.90
N ARG A 416 46.04 14.72 2.84
CA ARG A 416 46.53 14.44 1.48
C ARG A 416 47.18 15.64 0.81
N THR A 417 46.73 16.87 1.09
CA THR A 417 47.28 18.10 0.52
C THR A 417 48.60 18.54 1.17
N GLY A 418 49.08 17.80 2.17
CA GLY A 418 50.35 18.11 2.84
C GLY A 418 50.29 19.38 3.70
N SER A 419 49.09 19.87 4.05
CA SER A 419 48.89 20.90 5.08
C SER A 419 49.13 20.32 6.47
N LEU A 420 50.32 19.74 6.68
CA LEU A 420 50.74 19.07 7.92
C LEU A 420 51.16 20.07 9.00
N ASP A 421 51.37 21.35 8.65
CA ASP A 421 51.89 22.39 9.57
C ASP A 421 50.86 23.49 9.93
N GLY A 422 49.59 23.36 9.54
CA GLY A 422 48.55 24.37 9.80
C GLY A 422 47.74 24.11 11.08
N GLU A 423 47.41 25.16 11.85
CA GLU A 423 46.49 25.11 13.01
C GLU A 423 45.16 24.42 12.71
N SER A 424 44.71 24.45 11.45
CA SER A 424 43.50 23.76 11.00
C SER A 424 43.59 22.23 11.11
N HIS A 425 44.77 21.63 10.91
CA HIS A 425 44.95 20.17 10.98
C HIS A 425 44.86 19.65 12.42
N SER A 426 45.50 20.34 13.37
CA SER A 426 45.41 19.99 14.79
C SER A 426 43.98 20.17 15.33
N GLN A 427 43.26 21.19 14.85
CA GLN A 427 41.84 21.39 15.16
C GLN A 427 40.94 20.29 14.58
N SER A 428 41.18 19.85 13.35
CA SER A 428 40.42 18.76 12.72
C SER A 428 40.68 17.40 13.37
N LEU A 429 41.94 17.06 13.68
CA LEU A 429 42.28 15.86 14.47
C LEU A 429 41.66 15.89 15.86
N SER A 430 41.65 17.06 16.51
CA SER A 430 41.03 17.24 17.83
C SER A 430 39.49 17.17 17.76
N ARG A 431 38.87 17.55 16.64
CA ARG A 431 37.44 17.36 16.39
C ARG A 431 37.10 15.88 16.18
N LEU A 432 37.81 15.19 15.30
CA LEU A 432 37.63 13.76 15.03
C LEU A 432 37.87 12.92 16.30
N GLY A 433 38.91 13.25 17.08
CA GLY A 433 39.17 12.61 18.38
C GLY A 433 38.00 12.77 19.35
N ARG A 434 37.41 13.98 19.45
CA ARG A 434 36.22 14.23 20.28
C ARG A 434 35.01 13.44 19.78
N GLN A 435 34.78 13.37 18.47
CA GLN A 435 33.68 12.59 17.90
C GLN A 435 33.80 11.10 18.21
N VAL A 436 35.01 10.53 18.10
CA VAL A 436 35.27 9.12 18.47
C VAL A 436 35.03 8.89 19.96
N ASP A 437 35.47 9.81 20.82
CA ASP A 437 35.24 9.70 22.27
C ASP A 437 33.76 9.84 22.65
N GLU A 438 33.01 10.73 21.99
CA GLU A 438 31.56 10.82 22.13
C GLU A 438 30.85 9.54 21.67
N ALA A 439 31.23 8.98 20.52
CA ALA A 439 30.69 7.72 20.01
C ALA A 439 30.96 6.57 20.99
N ARG A 440 32.16 6.50 21.59
CA ARG A 440 32.49 5.53 22.66
C ARG A 440 31.60 5.69 23.88
N GLN A 441 31.36 6.92 24.33
CA GLN A 441 30.48 7.20 25.46
C GLN A 441 29.03 6.77 25.17
N ARG A 442 28.51 7.08 23.97
CA ARG A 442 27.18 6.66 23.53
C ARG A 442 27.07 5.14 23.43
N HIS A 443 28.05 4.48 22.83
CA HIS A 443 28.11 3.01 22.72
C HIS A 443 28.11 2.36 24.11
N ALA A 444 28.92 2.86 25.05
CA ALA A 444 28.96 2.35 26.42
C ALA A 444 27.62 2.55 27.16
N ALA A 445 27.00 3.73 27.02
CA ALA A 445 25.70 4.02 27.62
C ALA A 445 24.59 3.12 27.04
N LEU A 446 24.59 2.93 25.72
CA LEU A 446 23.62 2.09 25.03
C LEU A 446 23.80 0.60 25.40
N THR A 447 25.04 0.14 25.50
CA THR A 447 25.37 -1.24 25.95
C THR A 447 24.84 -1.48 27.37
N ALA A 448 25.05 -0.53 28.27
CA ALA A 448 24.56 -0.61 29.65
C ALA A 448 23.02 -0.60 29.74
N ARG A 449 22.34 0.09 28.80
CA ARG A 449 20.88 0.12 28.70
C ARG A 449 20.33 -1.16 28.09
N ALA A 450 20.94 -1.66 27.02
CA ALA A 450 20.61 -2.93 26.37
C ALA A 450 20.72 -4.11 27.36
N ALA A 451 21.73 -4.12 28.23
CA ALA A 451 21.88 -5.16 29.26
C ALA A 451 20.69 -5.26 30.24
N ARG A 452 19.89 -4.19 30.38
CA ARG A 452 18.72 -4.14 31.29
C ARG A 452 17.39 -4.50 30.60
N LEU A 453 17.40 -4.63 29.28
CA LEU A 453 16.20 -4.85 28.48
C LEU A 453 15.93 -6.34 28.23
N SER A 454 14.70 -6.67 27.81
CA SER A 454 14.30 -8.03 27.45
C SER A 454 15.10 -8.53 26.23
N GLY A 455 15.05 -9.84 25.92
CA GLY A 455 15.85 -10.44 24.84
C GLY A 455 15.56 -9.89 23.43
N ASP A 456 14.53 -9.07 23.33
CA ASP A 456 13.88 -8.67 22.11
C ASP A 456 14.16 -7.22 21.75
N ASP A 457 13.94 -6.34 22.71
CA ASP A 457 14.42 -4.96 22.70
C ASP A 457 15.97 -4.94 22.61
N ARG A 458 16.64 -5.93 23.21
CA ARG A 458 18.10 -6.11 23.03
C ARG A 458 18.49 -6.35 21.58
N GLN A 459 17.66 -7.07 20.84
CA GLN A 459 17.93 -7.42 19.47
C GLN A 459 17.72 -6.22 18.54
N GLN A 460 16.72 -5.40 18.83
CA GLN A 460 16.49 -4.11 18.15
C GLN A 460 17.61 -3.11 18.43
N LEU A 461 18.25 -3.15 19.60
CA LEU A 461 19.38 -2.26 19.91
C LEU A 461 20.74 -2.77 19.40
N GLN A 462 20.83 -4.04 19.00
CA GLN A 462 22.09 -4.64 18.57
C GLN A 462 22.64 -3.96 17.32
N TRP A 463 21.79 -3.58 16.36
CA TRP A 463 22.24 -2.93 15.13
C TRP A 463 22.88 -1.56 15.41
N LEU A 464 22.27 -0.75 16.30
CA LEU A 464 22.82 0.54 16.73
C LEU A 464 24.16 0.39 17.43
N LEU A 465 24.34 -0.69 18.19
CA LEU A 465 25.63 -0.99 18.83
C LEU A 465 26.67 -1.37 17.79
N ASP A 466 26.32 -2.19 16.81
CA ASP A 466 27.22 -2.60 15.74
C ASP A 466 27.61 -1.42 14.82
N GLU A 467 26.67 -0.51 14.55
CA GLU A 467 26.89 0.76 13.83
C GLU A 467 27.85 1.67 14.59
N LEU A 468 27.57 1.98 15.86
CA LEU A 468 28.46 2.79 16.70
C LEU A 468 29.84 2.15 16.83
N ALA A 469 29.93 0.81 16.94
CA ALA A 469 31.20 0.11 16.99
C ALA A 469 31.97 0.19 15.66
N PHE A 470 31.27 0.19 14.52
CA PHE A 470 31.87 0.39 13.21
C PHE A 470 32.42 1.82 13.07
N ASP A 471 31.64 2.83 13.46
CA ASP A 471 32.06 4.24 13.41
C ASP A 471 33.28 4.51 14.31
N ILE A 472 33.31 3.93 15.51
CA ILE A 472 34.48 4.01 16.41
C ILE A 472 35.72 3.41 15.72
N ARG A 473 35.62 2.17 15.19
CA ARG A 473 36.76 1.51 14.51
C ARG A 473 37.22 2.30 13.29
N ARG A 474 36.30 2.85 12.53
CA ARG A 474 36.59 3.67 11.35
C ARG A 474 37.31 4.96 11.74
N GLY A 475 36.78 5.70 12.71
CA GLY A 475 37.39 6.94 13.20
C GLY A 475 38.77 6.71 13.83
N GLU A 476 38.95 5.62 14.56
CA GLU A 476 40.26 5.19 15.09
C GLU A 476 41.26 4.85 13.98
N GLY A 477 40.84 4.05 12.99
CA GLY A 477 41.68 3.71 11.84
C GLY A 477 42.06 4.95 11.03
N MET A 478 41.15 5.91 10.93
CA MET A 478 41.42 7.19 10.29
C MET A 478 42.45 8.01 11.07
N LEU A 479 42.25 8.19 12.38
CA LEU A 479 43.22 8.86 13.27
C LEU A 479 44.62 8.22 13.19
N GLU A 480 44.71 6.90 13.10
CA GLU A 480 45.97 6.18 12.95
C GLU A 480 46.62 6.41 11.57
N SER A 481 45.82 6.32 10.50
CA SER A 481 46.31 6.56 9.13
C SER A 481 46.83 7.99 8.92
N LEU A 482 46.22 8.97 9.59
CA LEU A 482 46.60 10.38 9.54
C LEU A 482 47.88 10.67 10.33
N ARG A 483 48.15 9.89 11.39
CA ARG A 483 49.41 9.95 12.15
C ARG A 483 50.57 9.29 11.40
N GLY A 484 50.29 8.34 10.50
CA GLY A 484 51.29 7.52 9.82
C GLY A 484 51.60 7.89 8.35
N SER A 485 50.86 8.80 7.71
CA SER A 485 51.00 9.05 6.26
C SER A 485 51.89 10.26 5.92
N GLY A 486 52.96 10.00 5.17
CA GLY A 486 53.71 11.01 4.41
C GLY A 486 53.02 11.35 3.08
N GLN A 487 53.27 12.57 2.58
CA GLN A 487 52.66 13.16 1.38
C GLN A 487 52.44 12.17 0.23
N SER A 488 51.20 12.08 -0.26
CA SER A 488 50.85 11.30 -1.45
C SER A 488 50.55 12.25 -2.63
N LEU A 489 51.37 12.15 -3.68
CA LEU A 489 51.25 12.93 -4.92
C LEU A 489 50.17 12.31 -5.82
N GLY A 490 48.93 12.78 -5.65
CA GLY A 490 47.77 12.44 -6.48
C GLY A 490 46.48 13.17 -6.07
N SER A 491 46.59 14.20 -5.23
CA SER A 491 45.52 14.76 -4.40
C SER A 491 44.46 15.57 -5.16
N ALA A 492 44.84 16.36 -6.17
CA ALA A 492 43.95 17.38 -6.73
C ALA A 492 42.69 16.83 -7.42
N ARG A 493 42.79 15.69 -8.12
CA ARG A 493 41.62 15.07 -8.78
C ARG A 493 40.66 14.48 -7.74
N PHE A 494 41.20 13.75 -6.76
CA PHE A 494 40.41 13.18 -5.67
C PHE A 494 39.74 14.27 -4.83
N GLU A 495 40.45 15.35 -4.52
CA GLU A 495 39.91 16.52 -3.82
C GLU A 495 38.77 17.17 -4.59
N ALA A 496 38.95 17.43 -5.89
CA ALA A 496 37.90 17.96 -6.74
C ALA A 496 36.69 17.03 -6.82
N ASP A 497 36.89 15.72 -6.86
CA ASP A 497 35.81 14.72 -6.89
C ASP A 497 35.03 14.70 -5.56
N VAL A 498 35.71 14.75 -4.41
CA VAL A 498 35.07 14.81 -3.09
C VAL A 498 34.28 16.09 -2.92
N VAL A 499 34.87 17.26 -3.23
CA VAL A 499 34.18 18.56 -3.13
C VAL A 499 32.94 18.59 -4.02
N ARG A 500 33.06 18.10 -5.26
CA ARG A 500 31.91 18.00 -6.19
C ARG A 500 30.82 17.09 -5.64
N MET A 501 31.18 15.93 -5.08
CA MET A 501 30.21 14.99 -4.53
C MET A 501 29.51 15.54 -3.28
N MET A 502 30.23 16.22 -2.39
CA MET A 502 29.63 16.85 -1.20
C MET A 502 28.68 17.98 -1.58
N ALA A 503 29.04 18.81 -2.57
CA ALA A 503 28.12 19.81 -3.10
C ALA A 503 26.85 19.17 -3.70
N ALA A 504 27.01 18.05 -4.43
CA ALA A 504 25.86 17.32 -4.95
C ALA A 504 25.00 16.70 -3.83
N VAL A 505 25.59 16.25 -2.71
CA VAL A 505 24.83 15.80 -1.54
C VAL A 505 24.00 16.94 -0.97
N ASP A 506 24.59 18.13 -0.78
CA ASP A 506 23.87 19.30 -0.27
C ASP A 506 22.69 19.71 -1.17
N ASP A 507 22.92 19.77 -2.49
CA ASP A 507 21.87 20.07 -3.47
C ASP A 507 20.74 19.04 -3.43
N ASN A 508 21.07 17.75 -3.30
CA ASN A 508 20.09 16.67 -3.23
C ASN A 508 19.35 16.63 -1.90
N VAL A 509 19.96 17.03 -0.78
CA VAL A 509 19.25 17.21 0.50
C VAL A 509 18.17 18.28 0.33
N ALA A 510 18.56 19.47 -0.16
CA ALA A 510 17.63 20.58 -0.34
C ALA A 510 16.49 20.23 -1.33
N ARG A 511 16.81 19.51 -2.41
CA ARG A 511 15.80 19.03 -3.37
C ARG A 511 14.86 18.01 -2.74
N THR A 512 15.38 17.05 -1.98
CA THR A 512 14.58 16.03 -1.29
C THR A 512 13.65 16.68 -0.28
N ASP A 513 14.13 17.63 0.52
CA ASP A 513 13.31 18.37 1.48
C ASP A 513 12.16 19.14 0.81
N ALA A 514 12.42 19.77 -0.34
CA ALA A 514 11.38 20.45 -1.10
C ALA A 514 10.30 19.49 -1.64
N LEU A 515 10.70 18.28 -2.07
CA LEU A 515 9.77 17.25 -2.53
C LEU A 515 8.95 16.67 -1.37
N ILE A 516 9.59 16.44 -0.22
CA ILE A 516 8.92 16.00 1.01
C ILE A 516 7.85 17.03 1.41
N ALA A 517 8.20 18.31 1.50
CA ALA A 517 7.25 19.36 1.85
C ALA A 517 6.04 19.42 0.89
N HIS A 518 6.28 19.19 -0.40
CA HIS A 518 5.21 19.12 -1.39
C HIS A 518 4.30 17.90 -1.19
N LEU A 519 4.86 16.69 -1.02
CA LEU A 519 4.07 15.48 -0.84
C LEU A 519 3.38 15.42 0.53
N GLU A 520 3.96 16.01 1.57
CA GLU A 520 3.30 16.18 2.87
C GLU A 520 2.04 17.03 2.75
N ASP A 521 2.07 18.11 1.97
CA ASP A 521 0.89 18.96 1.70
C ASP A 521 -0.19 18.21 0.92
N VAL A 522 0.20 17.43 -0.11
CA VAL A 522 -0.71 16.56 -0.85
C VAL A 522 -1.35 15.54 0.08
N MET A 523 -0.56 14.89 0.94
CA MET A 523 -1.06 13.88 1.85
C MET A 523 -1.97 14.47 2.93
N LEU A 524 -1.63 15.63 3.49
CA LEU A 524 -2.50 16.37 4.41
C LEU A 524 -3.84 16.73 3.75
N THR A 525 -3.83 17.10 2.47
CA THR A 525 -5.04 17.39 1.70
C THR A 525 -5.90 16.14 1.53
N LEU A 526 -5.31 15.00 1.16
CA LEU A 526 -6.02 13.72 1.03
C LEU A 526 -6.64 13.29 2.35
N VAL A 527 -5.85 13.30 3.43
CA VAL A 527 -6.32 12.95 4.78
C VAL A 527 -7.45 13.88 5.22
N SER A 528 -7.27 15.20 5.08
CA SER A 528 -8.29 16.18 5.48
C SER A 528 -9.59 16.00 4.70
N THR A 529 -9.50 15.70 3.40
CA THR A 529 -10.67 15.43 2.55
C THR A 529 -11.43 14.20 3.04
N GLU A 530 -10.72 13.11 3.38
CA GLU A 530 -11.36 11.91 3.93
C GLU A 530 -12.06 12.19 5.27
N LEU A 531 -11.40 12.93 6.15
CA LEU A 531 -12.00 13.33 7.43
C LEU A 531 -13.26 14.21 7.22
N ASP A 532 -13.26 15.09 6.22
CA ASP A 532 -14.43 15.90 5.87
C ASP A 532 -15.60 15.04 5.38
N ILE A 533 -15.34 14.01 4.57
CA ILE A 533 -16.36 13.04 4.13
C ILE A 533 -16.98 12.34 5.33
N HIS A 534 -16.16 11.87 6.27
CA HIS A 534 -16.63 11.27 7.51
C HIS A 534 -17.44 12.25 8.37
N GLU A 535 -16.98 13.49 8.50
CA GLU A 535 -17.68 14.54 9.27
C GLU A 535 -19.07 14.81 8.70
N GLN A 536 -19.17 14.98 7.39
CA GLN A 536 -20.44 15.22 6.69
C GLN A 536 -21.41 14.06 6.89
N ARG A 537 -20.94 12.82 6.71
CA ARG A 537 -21.76 11.61 6.90
C ARG A 537 -22.26 11.48 8.33
N LEU A 538 -21.39 11.68 9.31
CA LEU A 538 -21.76 11.64 10.74
C LEU A 538 -22.78 12.73 11.08
N LYS A 539 -22.59 13.96 10.60
CA LYS A 539 -23.56 15.05 10.80
C LYS A 539 -24.92 14.73 10.17
N HIS A 540 -24.91 14.17 8.96
CA HIS A 540 -26.14 13.76 8.28
C HIS A 540 -26.91 12.72 9.10
N TYR A 541 -26.27 11.60 9.48
CA TYR A 541 -26.92 10.57 10.30
C TYR A 541 -27.32 11.06 11.69
N GLN A 542 -26.58 12.01 12.27
CA GLN A 542 -26.97 12.66 13.51
C GLN A 542 -28.29 13.42 13.35
N VAL A 543 -28.44 14.21 12.29
CA VAL A 543 -29.68 14.95 12.01
C VAL A 543 -30.84 13.97 11.80
N GLU A 544 -30.64 12.90 11.04
CA GLU A 544 -31.67 11.87 10.83
C GLU A 544 -32.09 11.19 12.14
N ALA A 545 -31.14 10.84 13.00
CA ALA A 545 -31.43 10.28 14.32
C ALA A 545 -32.22 11.27 15.19
N GLN A 546 -31.90 12.57 15.14
CA GLN A 546 -32.63 13.61 15.87
C GLN A 546 -34.06 13.78 15.36
N LEU A 547 -34.26 13.81 14.04
CA LEU A 547 -35.59 13.92 13.43
C LEU A 547 -36.45 12.70 13.75
N ALA A 548 -35.91 11.48 13.61
CA ALA A 548 -36.62 10.25 13.93
C ALA A 548 -36.98 10.15 15.42
N LYS A 549 -36.06 10.56 16.30
CA LYS A 549 -36.32 10.68 17.75
C LYS A 549 -37.51 11.60 18.04
N VAL A 550 -37.51 12.82 17.48
CA VAL A 550 -38.59 13.79 17.69
C VAL A 550 -39.92 13.23 17.17
N ARG A 551 -39.93 12.71 15.95
CA ARG A 551 -41.12 12.11 15.33
C ARG A 551 -41.75 11.03 16.21
N ILE A 552 -40.96 10.12 16.76
CA ILE A 552 -41.47 9.01 17.57
C ILE A 552 -41.98 9.51 18.94
N LEU A 553 -41.28 10.46 19.56
CA LEU A 553 -41.71 11.06 20.83
C LEU A 553 -43.03 11.84 20.64
N ASP A 554 -43.15 12.64 19.58
CA ASP A 554 -44.39 13.37 19.27
C ASP A 554 -45.56 12.42 19.02
N ARG A 555 -45.35 11.34 18.25
CA ARG A 555 -46.36 10.30 18.04
C ARG A 555 -46.78 9.65 19.37
N SER A 556 -45.82 9.33 20.23
CA SER A 556 -46.09 8.72 21.54
C SER A 556 -46.85 9.68 22.47
N LEU A 557 -46.59 10.98 22.39
CA LEU A 557 -47.36 12.00 23.14
C LEU A 557 -48.80 12.12 22.64
N LEU A 558 -49.01 12.12 21.31
CA LEU A 558 -50.35 12.15 20.71
C LEU A 558 -51.19 10.90 21.05
N GLU A 559 -50.55 9.72 21.10
CA GLU A 559 -51.19 8.48 21.53
C GLU A 559 -51.60 8.53 23.02
N LEU A 560 -50.82 9.20 23.87
CA LEU A 560 -51.12 9.39 25.29
C LEU A 560 -52.27 10.40 25.53
N ASP A 561 -52.37 11.44 24.68
CA ASP A 561 -53.41 12.48 24.77
C ASP A 561 -54.77 12.06 24.14
N GLY A 562 -54.84 10.87 23.51
CA GLY A 562 -56.10 10.29 23.00
C GLY A 562 -56.65 10.90 21.71
N SER A 563 -55.85 11.73 21.02
CA SER A 563 -56.17 12.24 19.69
C SER A 563 -55.82 11.20 18.62
N GLU A 564 -56.82 10.56 18.00
CA GLU A 564 -56.63 9.58 16.92
C GLU A 564 -55.78 10.16 15.77
N VAL A 565 -54.69 9.46 15.42
CA VAL A 565 -53.90 9.75 14.22
C VAL A 565 -54.56 9.07 13.03
N ASN A 566 -54.93 9.85 12.03
CA ASN A 566 -55.35 9.36 10.71
C ASN A 566 -54.18 8.56 10.07
N PRO A 567 -54.35 7.26 9.74
CA PRO A 567 -53.27 6.40 9.28
C PRO A 567 -52.71 6.76 7.89
N ASP A 568 -53.28 7.73 7.18
CA ASP A 568 -52.89 8.09 5.81
C ASP A 568 -51.79 9.16 5.71
N ALA A 569 -51.18 9.61 6.82
CA ALA A 569 -49.99 10.47 6.78
C ALA A 569 -48.70 9.65 6.63
N ASN A 570 -48.67 8.72 5.66
CA ASN A 570 -47.41 8.20 5.14
C ASN A 570 -46.77 9.28 4.27
N SER A 571 -46.00 10.17 4.89
CA SER A 571 -45.07 11.01 4.14
C SER A 571 -43.92 10.12 3.66
N GLU A 572 -43.89 9.92 2.35
CA GLU A 572 -42.82 9.30 1.58
C GLU A 572 -41.44 9.50 2.24
N PHE A 573 -40.89 8.43 2.80
CA PHE A 573 -39.45 8.26 2.72
C PHE A 573 -39.15 8.16 1.23
N ASN A 574 -38.65 9.23 0.62
CA ASN A 574 -38.22 9.17 -0.76
C ASN A 574 -37.03 8.19 -0.82
N PRO A 575 -37.18 6.99 -1.42
CA PRO A 575 -36.07 6.06 -1.53
C PRO A 575 -34.98 6.60 -2.47
N GLU A 576 -35.25 7.68 -3.23
CA GLU A 576 -34.24 8.39 -4.04
C GLU A 576 -33.29 9.27 -3.20
N ALA A 577 -33.45 9.33 -1.87
CA ALA A 577 -32.45 9.88 -0.96
C ALA A 577 -31.74 8.80 -0.12
N ALA A 578 -31.80 7.53 -0.52
CA ALA A 578 -30.67 6.64 -0.28
C ALA A 578 -29.42 7.32 -0.89
N PRO A 579 -28.20 7.20 -0.31
CA PRO A 579 -27.01 7.57 -1.07
C PRO A 579 -27.15 6.87 -2.42
N ALA A 580 -27.13 7.68 -3.49
CA ALA A 580 -27.47 7.31 -4.85
C ALA A 580 -27.14 5.85 -5.12
N LYS A 581 -28.12 5.03 -5.56
CA LYS A 581 -27.95 3.64 -6.03
C LYS A 581 -26.75 2.94 -5.38
N ALA A 582 -26.93 2.03 -4.40
CA ALA A 582 -25.85 1.11 -3.97
C ALA A 582 -24.94 0.81 -5.16
N PRO A 583 -23.67 1.27 -5.18
CA PRO A 583 -22.99 1.62 -6.42
C PRO A 583 -23.10 0.47 -7.41
N ALA A 584 -24.04 0.64 -8.34
CA ALA A 584 -24.15 -0.24 -9.47
C ALA A 584 -22.90 0.08 -10.29
N ALA A 585 -21.90 -0.80 -10.17
CA ALA A 585 -20.74 -0.85 -11.04
C ALA A 585 -19.75 0.34 -10.98
N GLU A 586 -19.37 0.81 -9.78
CA GLU A 586 -18.12 1.61 -9.62
C GLU A 586 -17.08 0.99 -8.66
N ALA A 587 -17.47 0.07 -7.78
CA ALA A 587 -16.52 -0.64 -6.90
C ALA A 587 -15.61 -1.65 -7.63
N VAL A 588 -15.68 -1.71 -8.97
CA VAL A 588 -14.78 -2.53 -9.78
C VAL A 588 -14.20 -1.80 -11.00
N THR A 589 -14.41 -0.49 -11.09
CA THR A 589 -13.77 0.37 -12.10
C THR A 589 -12.77 1.36 -11.52
N SER A 590 -12.60 1.44 -10.19
CA SER A 590 -11.56 2.28 -9.55
C SER A 590 -10.11 1.77 -9.67
N ALA A 591 -9.82 0.86 -10.62
CA ALA A 591 -8.45 0.46 -10.97
C ALA A 591 -8.01 1.01 -12.34
N ASN A 592 -8.74 1.95 -12.93
CA ASN A 592 -8.28 2.65 -14.12
C ASN A 592 -9.08 3.93 -14.31
N HIS A 593 -8.48 5.10 -14.10
CA HIS A 593 -8.71 6.39 -14.79
C HIS A 593 -7.95 7.48 -14.02
N GLY A 594 -6.66 7.61 -14.35
CA GLY A 594 -5.90 8.84 -14.13
C GLY A 594 -5.46 9.34 -15.50
N ASP A 595 -6.31 10.12 -16.16
CA ASP A 595 -5.92 11.12 -17.17
C ASP A 595 -7.19 11.76 -17.76
N ASP A 596 -7.47 13.01 -17.39
CA ASP A 596 -8.00 14.01 -18.32
C ASP A 596 -8.03 15.39 -17.62
N ALA A 597 -6.89 16.09 -17.67
CA ALA A 597 -6.81 17.52 -17.44
C ALA A 597 -5.77 18.17 -18.36
N ALA A 598 -5.95 18.07 -19.68
CA ALA A 598 -5.28 18.95 -20.65
C ALA A 598 -6.04 19.01 -22.00
N LYS A 599 -7.12 19.79 -22.04
CA LYS A 599 -7.61 20.39 -23.30
C LYS A 599 -7.73 21.89 -23.12
N GLY A 600 -6.63 22.58 -23.43
CA GLY A 600 -6.59 24.02 -23.69
C GLY A 600 -6.33 24.23 -25.19
N GLU A 601 -7.34 24.77 -25.84
CA GLU A 601 -7.45 25.33 -27.18
C GLU A 601 -6.13 25.68 -27.89
N GLY A 602 -5.99 25.17 -29.12
CA GLY A 602 -5.19 25.81 -30.15
C GLY A 602 -6.12 26.49 -31.15
N ASP A 603 -6.01 27.81 -31.28
CA ASP A 603 -6.17 28.50 -32.57
C ASP A 603 -5.52 29.90 -32.52
N HIS A 604 -4.41 30.08 -33.25
CA HIS A 604 -4.20 31.15 -34.25
C HIS A 604 -2.73 31.48 -34.54
N ALA A 605 -2.37 31.19 -35.80
CA ALA A 605 -1.64 32.04 -36.74
C ALA A 605 -0.14 32.34 -36.55
N ILE A 606 0.59 31.93 -37.61
CA ILE A 606 1.94 32.32 -38.09
C ILE A 606 3.11 31.48 -37.55
#